data_AF-A0A7C6W5X4-F1
#
_entry.id   AF-A0A7C6W5X4-F1
#
_cell.length_a   1.000
_cell.length_b   1.000
_cell.length_c   1.000
_cell.angle_alpha   90.00
_cell.angle_beta   90.00
_cell.angle_gamma   90.00
#
_symmetry.space_group_name_H-M   'P 1'
#
loop_
_entity.id
_entity.type
_entity.pdbx_description
1 polymer ?
#
loop_
_entity_poly.entity_id
_entity_poly.type
_entity_poly.pdbx_seq_one_letter_code
_entity_poly.pdbx_strand_id
1 'polypeptide(L)'
;SGKTPKVFMLTIGNLAMRLARSQFSSNFMASAGYEIIDNLGFDTVEEGVKAAREKDADIIVLCSSDDEYEKYAPEAYKLVKGKEILVIAGAPKFADDLKAQGIEYFINVRSNVLEMLTEFNSRMGIV
;
A
#
# COMPACT_ATOMS: atom_id res chain seq x y z
N SER A 1 -0.64 -21.47 13.35
CA SER A 1 0.14 -21.20 12.13
C SER A 1 0.65 -19.77 12.17
N GLY A 2 1.96 -19.57 12.11
CA GLY A 2 2.60 -18.25 12.21
C GLY A 2 2.97 -17.70 10.84
N LYS A 3 1.98 -17.42 9.98
CA LYS A 3 2.25 -16.69 8.73
C LYS A 3 2.44 -15.22 9.10
N THR A 4 3.62 -14.68 8.88
CA THR A 4 3.90 -13.25 8.99
C THR A 4 3.49 -12.58 7.68
N PRO A 5 2.51 -11.66 7.67
CA PRO A 5 2.10 -10.97 6.45
C PRO A 5 3.23 -10.22 5.76
N LYS A 6 3.24 -10.41 4.44
CA LYS A 6 4.00 -9.73 3.39
C LYS A 6 3.54 -8.31 3.11
N VAL A 7 4.24 -7.24 3.51
CA VAL A 7 3.90 -5.88 3.07
C VAL A 7 4.97 -5.33 2.15
N PHE A 8 4.58 -4.93 0.94
CA PHE A 8 5.47 -4.37 -0.06
C PHE A 8 5.21 -2.88 -0.25
N MET A 9 6.26 -2.06 -0.13
CA MET A 9 6.20 -0.62 -0.40
C MET A 9 6.34 -0.37 -1.91
N LEU A 10 5.26 -0.06 -2.60
CA LEU A 10 5.32 0.33 -4.01
C LEU A 10 5.69 1.81 -4.11
N THR A 11 6.99 2.11 -4.14
CA THR A 11 7.50 3.49 -4.20
C THR A 11 7.66 3.96 -5.65
N ILE A 12 6.97 5.03 -6.03
CA ILE A 12 6.96 5.54 -7.41
C ILE A 12 6.84 7.08 -7.44
N GLY A 13 7.41 7.70 -8.46
CA GLY A 13 7.29 9.14 -8.67
C GLY A 13 8.26 9.95 -7.81
N ASN A 14 7.78 11.08 -7.27
CA ASN A 14 8.62 12.05 -6.57
C ASN A 14 9.44 11.43 -5.41
N LEU A 15 10.77 11.60 -5.46
CA LEU A 15 11.70 10.97 -4.51
C LEU A 15 11.43 11.35 -3.04
N ALA A 16 11.24 12.63 -2.75
CA ALA A 16 11.03 13.09 -1.37
C ALA A 16 9.71 12.55 -0.81
N MET A 17 8.65 12.59 -1.62
CA MET A 17 7.33 12.12 -1.21
C MET A 17 7.27 10.60 -1.07
N ARG A 18 7.83 9.84 -2.02
CA ARG A 18 7.84 8.38 -1.95
C ARG A 18 8.64 7.85 -0.75
N LEU A 19 9.75 8.52 -0.38
CA LEU A 19 10.53 8.18 0.81
C LEU A 19 9.78 8.49 2.10
N ALA A 20 9.17 9.68 2.21
CA ALA A 20 8.39 10.04 3.39
C ALA A 20 7.21 9.07 3.61
N ARG A 21 6.52 8.68 2.53
CA ARG A 21 5.35 7.80 2.59
C ARG A 21 5.69 6.34 2.77
N SER A 22 6.75 5.83 2.16
CA SER A 22 7.26 4.48 2.47
C SER A 22 7.66 4.40 3.93
N GLN A 23 8.44 5.35 4.44
CA GLN A 23 8.87 5.32 5.84
C GLN A 23 7.68 5.36 6.82
N PHE A 24 6.69 6.22 6.56
CA PHE A 24 5.45 6.27 7.36
C PHE A 24 4.71 4.93 7.32
N SER A 25 4.50 4.40 6.11
CA SER A 25 3.72 3.18 5.89
C SER A 25 4.41 1.94 6.46
N SER A 26 5.73 1.85 6.30
CA SER A 26 6.58 0.82 6.91
C SER A 26 6.41 0.81 8.42
N ASN A 27 6.47 1.97 9.08
CA ASN A 27 6.29 2.06 10.53
C ASN A 27 4.86 1.72 10.96
N PHE A 28 3.85 2.16 10.20
CA PHE A 28 2.45 1.83 10.43
C PHE A 28 2.23 0.32 10.41
N MET A 29 2.72 -0.35 9.37
CA MET A 29 2.52 -1.78 9.15
C MET A 29 3.40 -2.64 10.07
N ALA A 30 4.64 -2.20 10.34
CA ALA A 30 5.54 -2.89 11.26
C ALA A 30 5.00 -2.93 12.70
N SER A 31 4.08 -2.02 13.06
CA SER A 31 3.44 -2.05 14.38
C SER A 31 2.58 -3.30 14.62
N ALA A 32 2.10 -3.97 13.57
CA ALA A 32 1.43 -5.27 13.65
C ALA A 32 2.41 -6.47 13.57
N GLY A 33 3.72 -6.22 13.48
CA GLY A 33 4.72 -7.28 13.31
C GLY A 33 4.79 -7.86 11.89
N TYR A 34 4.28 -7.16 10.89
CA TYR A 34 4.37 -7.58 9.50
C TYR A 34 5.79 -7.51 8.96
N GLU A 35 6.10 -8.36 7.99
CA GLU A 35 7.38 -8.31 7.26
C GLU A 35 7.30 -7.21 6.20
N ILE A 36 8.17 -6.21 6.34
CA ILE A 36 8.19 -5.04 5.45
C ILE A 36 9.27 -5.21 4.38
N ILE A 37 8.86 -5.12 3.12
CA ILE A 37 9.73 -5.13 1.96
C ILE A 37 9.71 -3.74 1.35
N ASP A 38 10.79 -3.00 1.59
CA ASP A 38 11.00 -1.67 1.04
C ASP A 38 11.97 -1.71 -0.16
N ASN A 39 11.97 -0.66 -0.96
CA ASN A 39 12.81 -0.54 -2.16
C ASN A 39 13.13 0.93 -2.48
N LEU A 40 14.04 1.11 -3.42
CA LEU A 40 14.55 2.42 -3.79
C LEU A 40 13.61 3.20 -4.71
N GLY A 41 12.62 2.58 -5.35
CA GLY A 41 11.80 3.18 -6.40
C GLY A 41 11.60 2.28 -7.62
N PHE A 42 10.46 2.44 -8.28
CA PHE A 42 10.18 1.90 -9.61
C PHE A 42 9.90 3.02 -10.60
N ASP A 43 10.16 2.74 -11.89
CA ASP A 43 9.84 3.66 -12.99
C ASP A 43 8.37 3.54 -13.39
N THR A 44 7.78 2.35 -13.23
CA THR A 44 6.37 2.06 -13.56
C THR A 44 5.65 1.30 -12.46
N VAL A 45 4.32 1.42 -12.42
CA VAL A 45 3.48 0.69 -11.46
C VAL A 45 3.55 -0.82 -11.73
N GLU A 46 3.59 -1.20 -13.01
CA GLU A 46 3.66 -2.57 -13.48
C GLU A 46 4.89 -3.31 -12.96
N GLU A 47 6.07 -2.69 -13.07
CA GLU A 47 7.33 -3.26 -12.55
C GLU A 47 7.28 -3.45 -11.04
N GLY A 48 6.75 -2.46 -10.32
CA GLY A 48 6.66 -2.55 -8.87
C GLY A 48 5.64 -3.58 -8.39
N VAL A 49 4.50 -3.74 -9.06
CA VAL A 49 3.54 -4.82 -8.76
C VAL A 49 4.14 -6.19 -9.09
N LYS A 50 4.90 -6.30 -10.18
CA LYS A 50 5.61 -7.54 -10.51
C LYS A 50 6.62 -7.89 -9.42
N ALA A 51 7.42 -6.93 -8.98
CA ALA A 51 8.37 -7.11 -7.88
C ALA A 51 7.66 -7.50 -6.57
N ALA A 52 6.50 -6.91 -6.26
CA ALA A 52 5.70 -7.29 -5.11
C ALA A 52 5.26 -8.77 -5.17
N ARG A 53 4.84 -9.23 -6.35
CA ARG A 53 4.43 -10.63 -6.58
C ARG A 53 5.59 -11.61 -6.48
N GLU A 54 6.77 -11.24 -6.99
CA GLU A 54 7.98 -12.06 -6.86
C GLU A 54 8.42 -12.23 -5.39
N LYS A 55 7.94 -11.37 -4.49
CA LYS A 55 8.20 -11.45 -3.06
C LYS A 55 7.07 -12.08 -2.25
N ASP A 56 6.00 -12.54 -2.91
CA ASP A 56 4.79 -13.05 -2.29
C ASP A 56 4.18 -12.06 -1.28
N ALA A 57 4.06 -10.80 -1.69
CA ALA A 57 3.43 -9.76 -0.86
C ALA A 57 1.92 -10.00 -0.73
N ASP A 58 1.41 -9.93 0.50
CA ASP A 58 -0.02 -9.98 0.81
C ASP A 58 -0.68 -8.59 0.67
N ILE A 59 0.06 -7.55 1.04
CA ILE A 59 -0.36 -6.15 1.02
C ILE A 59 0.63 -5.34 0.17
N ILE A 60 0.11 -4.50 -0.72
CA ILE A 60 0.90 -3.56 -1.51
C ILE A 60 0.49 -2.15 -1.10
N VAL A 61 1.45 -1.35 -0.63
CA VAL A 61 1.22 0.03 -0.24
C VAL A 61 1.79 0.98 -1.28
N LEU A 62 0.93 1.73 -1.96
CA LEU A 62 1.33 2.71 -2.97
C LEU A 62 1.83 4.01 -2.31
N CYS A 63 3.13 4.25 -2.45
CA CYS A 63 3.86 5.39 -1.89
C CYS A 63 4.31 6.33 -3.03
N SER A 64 3.54 7.37 -3.30
CA SER A 64 3.85 8.39 -4.32
C SER A 64 3.41 9.78 -3.82
N SER A 65 3.41 10.84 -4.62
CA SER A 65 2.80 12.13 -4.21
C SER A 65 1.27 12.14 -4.40
N ASP A 66 0.56 13.09 -3.78
CA ASP A 66 -0.91 13.18 -3.90
C ASP A 66 -1.35 13.47 -5.33
N ASP A 67 -0.60 14.32 -6.05
CA ASP A 67 -0.91 14.70 -7.42
C ASP A 67 -0.73 13.53 -8.40
N GLU A 68 0.20 12.62 -8.09
CA GLU A 68 0.50 11.46 -8.91
C GLU A 68 -0.49 10.30 -8.72
N TYR A 69 -1.28 10.29 -7.63
CA TYR A 69 -2.25 9.23 -7.37
C TYR A 69 -3.41 9.18 -8.36
N GLU A 70 -3.71 10.28 -9.06
CA GLU A 70 -4.76 10.30 -10.09
C GLU A 70 -4.42 9.30 -11.22
N LYS A 71 -3.13 9.16 -11.52
CA LYS A 71 -2.61 8.21 -12.51
C LYS A 71 -2.30 6.85 -11.89
N TYR A 72 -1.49 6.82 -10.84
CA TYR A 72 -0.91 5.58 -10.35
C TYR A 72 -1.89 4.73 -9.53
N ALA A 73 -2.84 5.31 -8.81
CA ALA A 73 -3.75 4.53 -7.96
C ALA A 73 -4.72 3.68 -8.79
N PRO A 74 -5.40 4.20 -9.84
CA PRO A 74 -6.23 3.38 -10.71
C PRO A 74 -5.43 2.31 -11.47
N GLU A 75 -4.20 2.62 -11.89
CA GLU A 75 -3.30 1.69 -12.56
C GLU A 75 -2.91 0.53 -11.62
N ALA A 76 -2.47 0.85 -10.41
CA ALA A 76 -2.12 -0.14 -9.39
C ALA A 76 -3.33 -1.02 -9.05
N TYR A 77 -4.51 -0.41 -8.86
CA TYR A 77 -5.73 -1.14 -8.56
C TYR A 77 -6.11 -2.13 -9.66
N LYS A 78 -6.00 -1.75 -10.94
CA LYS A 78 -6.25 -2.68 -12.06
C LYS A 78 -5.30 -3.87 -12.05
N LEU A 79 -4.04 -3.65 -11.69
CA LEU A 79 -3.01 -4.70 -11.69
C LEU A 79 -3.17 -5.68 -10.52
N VAL A 80 -3.55 -5.19 -9.33
CA VAL A 80 -3.67 -5.99 -8.10
C VAL A 80 -5.07 -6.56 -7.84
N LYS A 81 -6.08 -6.10 -8.61
CA LYS A 81 -7.50 -6.42 -8.39
C LYS A 81 -7.74 -7.91 -8.14
N GLY A 82 -8.20 -8.22 -6.93
CA GLY A 82 -8.63 -9.57 -6.52
C GLY A 82 -7.50 -10.51 -6.07
N LYS A 83 -6.27 -10.02 -5.90
CA LYS A 83 -5.14 -10.83 -5.43
C LYS A 83 -4.51 -10.27 -4.15
N GLU A 84 -3.94 -9.07 -4.23
CA GLU A 84 -3.26 -8.41 -3.12
C GLU A 84 -4.10 -7.27 -2.54
N ILE A 85 -3.96 -6.96 -1.25
CA ILE A 85 -4.62 -5.81 -0.63
C ILE A 85 -3.87 -4.54 -1.06
N LEU A 86 -4.51 -3.65 -1.81
CA LEU A 86 -3.95 -2.35 -2.17
C LEU A 86 -4.27 -1.30 -1.12
N VAL A 87 -3.24 -0.60 -0.66
CA VAL A 87 -3.35 0.50 0.30
C VAL A 87 -2.69 1.75 -0.27
N ILE A 88 -3.33 2.92 -0.15
CA ILE A 88 -2.77 4.19 -0.59
C ILE A 88 -2.18 4.93 0.61
N ALA A 89 -0.91 5.32 0.53
CA ALA A 89 -0.20 6.06 1.58
C ALA A 89 -0.44 7.57 1.50
N GLY A 90 -1.66 8.00 1.82
CA GLY A 90 -2.02 9.42 1.85
C GLY A 90 -3.53 9.64 1.89
N ALA A 91 -3.92 10.90 1.81
CA ALA A 91 -5.31 11.32 1.72
C ALA A 91 -5.44 12.34 0.58
N PRO A 92 -5.37 11.89 -0.69
CA PRO A 92 -5.54 12.80 -1.81
C PRO A 92 -6.94 13.42 -1.79
N LYS A 93 -7.09 14.65 -2.33
CA LYS A 93 -8.38 15.37 -2.34
C LYS A 93 -9.49 14.61 -3.08
N PHE A 94 -9.10 13.78 -4.04
CA PHE A 94 -9.97 12.91 -4.84
C PHE A 94 -10.02 11.47 -4.30
N ALA A 95 -9.70 11.25 -3.01
CA ALA A 95 -9.77 9.93 -2.40
C ALA A 95 -11.16 9.29 -2.50
N ASP A 96 -12.23 10.09 -2.48
CA ASP A 96 -13.60 9.56 -2.64
C ASP A 96 -13.86 9.04 -4.06
N ASP A 97 -13.25 9.64 -5.09
CA ASP A 97 -13.31 9.12 -6.46
C ASP A 97 -12.52 7.81 -6.60
N LEU A 98 -11.39 7.69 -5.90
CA LEU A 98 -10.64 6.44 -5.83
C LEU A 98 -11.42 5.33 -5.09
N LYS A 99 -12.14 5.68 -4.02
CA LYS A 99 -13.05 4.75 -3.33
C LYS A 99 -14.17 4.30 -4.25
N ALA A 100 -14.75 5.20 -5.05
CA ALA A 100 -15.78 4.85 -6.03
C ALA A 100 -15.27 3.87 -7.10
N GLN A 101 -13.96 3.85 -7.37
CA GLN A 101 -13.31 2.87 -8.26
C GLN A 101 -13.02 1.53 -7.57
N GLY A 102 -13.24 1.41 -6.26
CA GLY A 102 -13.03 0.20 -5.46
C GLY A 102 -11.72 0.17 -4.68
N ILE A 103 -10.99 1.29 -4.59
CA ILE A 103 -9.81 1.41 -3.72
C ILE A 103 -10.31 1.76 -2.32
N GLU A 104 -10.36 0.77 -1.43
CA GLU A 104 -10.99 0.91 -0.11
C GLU A 104 -10.04 1.50 0.95
N TYR A 105 -8.73 1.27 0.82
CA TYR A 105 -7.78 1.48 1.90
C TYR A 105 -6.84 2.66 1.71
N PHE A 106 -6.86 3.55 2.71
CA PHE A 106 -6.01 4.72 2.78
C PHE A 106 -5.40 4.82 4.18
N ILE A 107 -4.07 4.95 4.24
CA ILE A 107 -3.35 5.19 5.49
C ILE A 107 -2.73 6.58 5.48
N ASN A 108 -2.94 7.32 6.56
CA ASN A 108 -2.38 8.64 6.80
C ASN A 108 -2.25 8.88 8.31
N VAL A 109 -1.71 10.03 8.70
CA VAL A 109 -1.47 10.39 10.11
C VAL A 109 -2.72 10.45 11.00
N ARG A 110 -3.93 10.53 10.40
CA ARG A 110 -5.21 10.51 11.11
C ARG A 110 -5.89 9.15 11.09
N SER A 111 -5.33 8.15 10.39
CA SER A 111 -5.90 6.80 10.32
C SER A 111 -5.82 6.12 11.68
N ASN A 112 -6.91 5.43 12.07
CA ASN A 112 -6.91 4.59 13.26
C ASN A 112 -6.08 3.32 12.97
N VAL A 113 -4.87 3.28 13.53
CA VAL A 113 -3.89 2.22 13.28
C VAL A 113 -4.44 0.86 13.67
N LEU A 114 -5.08 0.76 14.84
CA LEU A 114 -5.60 -0.49 15.36
C LEU A 114 -6.70 -1.06 14.46
N GLU A 115 -7.70 -0.24 14.11
CA GLU A 115 -8.82 -0.67 13.25
C GLU A 115 -8.34 -1.16 11.89
N MET A 116 -7.42 -0.42 11.24
CA MET A 116 -6.90 -0.80 9.93
C MET A 116 -6.12 -2.12 9.97
N LEU A 117 -5.25 -2.30 10.96
CA LEU A 117 -4.44 -3.52 11.08
C LEU A 117 -5.30 -4.73 11.48
N THR A 118 -6.31 -4.53 12.33
CA THR A 118 -7.28 -5.59 12.66
C THR A 118 -8.09 -6.01 11.43
N GLU A 119 -8.53 -5.07 10.60
CA GLU A 119 -9.20 -5.35 9.33
C GLU A 119 -8.29 -6.14 8.37
N PHE A 120 -7.03 -5.72 8.20
CA PHE A 120 -6.07 -6.44 7.35
C PHE A 120 -5.81 -7.86 7.86
N ASN A 121 -5.60 -8.04 9.17
CA ASN A 121 -5.46 -9.36 9.79
C ASN A 121 -6.68 -10.25 9.53
N SER A 122 -7.89 -9.71 9.73
CA SER A 122 -9.13 -10.44 9.50
C SER A 122 -9.25 -10.92 8.05
N ARG A 123 -8.94 -10.04 7.08
CA ARG A 123 -8.95 -10.40 5.64
C ARG A 123 -7.93 -11.47 5.26
N MET A 124 -6.81 -11.52 5.98
CA MET A 124 -5.79 -12.56 5.80
C MET A 124 -6.05 -13.83 6.63
N GLY A 125 -7.13 -13.87 7.43
CA GLY A 125 -7.47 -15.00 8.29
C GLY A 125 -6.53 -15.17 9.50
N ILE A 126 -5.88 -14.09 9.91
CA ILE A 126 -4.98 -14.04 11.07
C ILE A 126 -5.79 -13.51 12.25
N VAL A 127 -6.06 -14.38 13.22
CA VAL A 127 -6.82 -14.09 14.45
C VAL A 127 -6.00 -14.46 15.66
#